data_AF-A0A353J8G6-F1
#
_entry.id   AF-A0A353J8G6-F1
#
_cell.length_a   1.000
_cell.length_b   1.000
_cell.length_c   1.000
_cell.angle_alpha   90.00
_cell.angle_beta   90.00
_cell.angle_gamma   90.00
#
_symmetry.space_group_name_H-M   'P 1'
#
loop_
_entity.id
_entity.type
_entity.pdbx_description
1 polymer ?
#
loop_
_entity_poly.entity_id
_entity_poly.type
_entity_poly.pdbx_seq_one_letter_code
_entity_poly.pdbx_strand_id
1 'polypeptide(L)'
;MGQGSKYSNGLKGYGLGTKGGQINLQNEKNDIINNDPLLAKLLKSGAKINPKDVVFTAKDKNGQVVWLENGDATKGLEHIKKHANDFVAKHNIKEEHLVCHLKNVINEGIVVHSQEKFLSNGKKGLEKIYLYKGKYYTLGAIGTNGYIVSMYPIDGGK
;
A
#
# COMPACT_ATOMS: atom_id res chain seq x y z
N MET A 1 64.79 -5.20 31.36
CA MET A 1 64.71 -3.74 31.12
C MET A 1 63.83 -3.50 29.90
N GLY A 2 62.80 -2.65 30.01
CA GLY A 2 61.91 -2.17 28.92
C GLY A 2 60.62 -2.98 28.72
N GLN A 3 59.48 -2.62 29.34
CA GLN A 3 58.37 -1.79 28.80
C GLN A 3 57.75 -2.37 27.52
N GLY A 4 56.45 -2.57 27.31
CA GLY A 4 55.19 -2.15 27.92
C GLY A 4 54.10 -2.23 26.82
N SER A 5 52.86 -2.59 27.18
CA SER A 5 51.68 -2.83 26.32
C SER A 5 51.40 -1.81 25.19
N LYS A 6 50.72 -2.27 24.13
CA LYS A 6 49.39 -1.75 23.68
C LYS A 6 48.83 -2.55 22.49
N TYR A 7 47.59 -3.00 22.66
CA TYR A 7 46.70 -3.50 21.61
C TYR A 7 46.34 -2.38 20.63
N SER A 8 46.26 -2.69 19.32
CA SER A 8 45.33 -2.01 18.42
C SER A 8 44.92 -2.94 17.28
N ASN A 9 43.61 -3.15 17.15
CA ASN A 9 42.94 -3.82 16.04
C ASN A 9 43.18 -3.02 14.75
N GLY A 10 43.92 -3.60 13.81
CA GLY A 10 43.99 -3.11 12.44
C GLY A 10 42.93 -3.80 11.57
N LEU A 11 41.75 -3.18 11.45
CA LEU A 11 40.80 -3.45 10.37
C LEU A 11 41.49 -3.13 9.04
N LYS A 12 41.88 -4.17 8.29
CA LYS A 12 42.31 -4.02 6.89
C LYS A 12 41.07 -3.85 6.02
N GLY A 13 40.86 -2.62 5.54
CA GLY A 13 39.83 -2.31 4.54
C GLY A 13 40.22 -2.78 3.13
N TYR A 14 39.20 -3.23 2.40
CA TYR A 14 39.02 -3.14 0.94
C TYR A 14 37.49 -3.05 0.78
N GLY A 15 36.88 -1.96 0.31
CA GLY A 15 36.93 -1.50 -1.06
C GLY A 15 35.53 -1.63 -1.68
N LEU A 16 34.88 -0.49 -1.93
CA LEU A 16 33.85 -0.22 -2.95
C LEU A 16 32.88 -1.32 -3.42
N GLY A 17 31.59 -1.01 -3.24
CA GLY A 17 30.62 -0.97 -4.35
C GLY A 17 30.12 -2.30 -4.89
N THR A 18 29.09 -2.86 -4.25
CA THR A 18 28.32 -3.97 -4.84
C THR A 18 27.40 -3.44 -5.95
N LYS A 19 27.96 -3.26 -7.15
CA LYS A 19 27.19 -3.14 -8.40
C LYS A 19 26.17 -4.27 -8.56
N GLY A 20 26.39 -5.43 -7.91
CA GLY A 20 25.49 -6.59 -7.84
C GLY A 20 24.16 -6.40 -7.10
N GLY A 21 24.10 -5.53 -6.09
CA GLY A 21 22.86 -5.27 -5.34
C GLY A 21 21.91 -4.33 -6.09
N GLN A 22 22.48 -3.29 -6.72
CA GLN A 22 21.70 -2.34 -7.51
C GLN A 22 21.16 -2.95 -8.79
N ILE A 23 21.95 -3.74 -9.54
CA ILE A 23 21.47 -4.37 -10.78
C ILE A 23 20.32 -5.37 -10.56
N ASN A 24 20.35 -6.16 -9.48
CA ASN A 24 19.23 -7.07 -9.17
C ASN A 24 17.97 -6.30 -8.78
N LEU A 25 18.09 -5.27 -7.94
CA LEU A 25 16.96 -4.40 -7.59
C LEU A 25 16.42 -3.61 -8.79
N GLN A 26 17.29 -3.19 -9.72
CA GLN A 26 16.89 -2.53 -10.96
C GLN A 26 16.13 -3.51 -11.86
N ASN A 27 16.64 -4.73 -12.04
CA ASN A 27 16.02 -5.76 -12.88
C ASN A 27 14.67 -6.21 -12.31
N GLU A 28 14.60 -6.51 -11.00
CA GLU A 28 13.33 -6.81 -10.31
C GLU A 28 12.32 -5.67 -10.47
N LYS A 29 12.76 -4.41 -10.26
CA LYS A 29 11.89 -3.24 -10.48
C LYS A 29 11.44 -3.13 -11.93
N ASN A 30 12.31 -3.40 -12.90
CA ASN A 30 11.97 -3.34 -14.32
C ASN A 30 10.94 -4.42 -14.70
N ASP A 31 11.08 -5.63 -14.19
CA ASP A 31 10.11 -6.72 -14.44
C ASP A 31 8.75 -6.45 -13.79
N ILE A 32 8.75 -5.88 -12.58
CA ILE A 32 7.53 -5.43 -11.91
C ILE A 32 6.88 -4.27 -12.70
N ILE A 33 7.68 -3.31 -13.16
CA ILE A 33 7.23 -2.17 -13.97
C ILE A 33 6.60 -2.63 -15.28
N ASN A 34 7.18 -3.65 -15.92
CA ASN A 34 6.71 -4.16 -17.20
C ASN A 34 5.40 -4.96 -17.06
N ASN A 35 5.17 -5.60 -15.92
CA ASN A 35 3.97 -6.43 -15.69
C ASN A 35 2.80 -5.68 -15.01
N ASP A 36 3.07 -4.59 -14.29
CA ASP A 36 2.04 -3.73 -13.69
C ASP A 36 2.32 -2.23 -14.00
N PRO A 37 1.68 -1.69 -15.06
CA PRO A 37 1.84 -0.28 -15.44
C PRO A 37 1.39 0.73 -14.36
N LEU A 38 0.45 0.33 -13.49
CA LEU A 38 0.01 1.19 -12.39
C LEU A 38 1.05 1.23 -11.28
N LEU A 39 1.62 0.09 -10.94
CA LEU A 39 2.73 0.00 -9.98
C LEU A 39 3.95 0.77 -10.49
N ALA A 40 4.24 0.69 -11.79
CA ALA A 40 5.28 1.50 -12.42
C ALA A 40 5.04 3.00 -12.25
N LYS A 41 3.80 3.47 -12.44
CA LYS A 41 3.44 4.87 -12.25
C LYS A 41 3.63 5.31 -10.80
N LEU A 42 3.27 4.48 -9.83
CA LEU A 42 3.45 4.77 -8.41
C LEU A 42 4.93 4.79 -8.00
N LEU A 43 5.75 3.85 -8.50
CA LEU A 43 7.20 3.85 -8.25
C LEU A 43 7.86 5.11 -8.83
N LYS A 44 7.44 5.54 -10.03
CA LYS A 44 7.92 6.79 -10.66
C LYS A 44 7.49 8.04 -9.90
N SER A 45 6.36 8.01 -9.18
CA SER A 45 5.93 9.15 -8.35
C SER A 45 6.66 9.25 -7.01
N GLY A 46 7.63 8.36 -6.73
CA GLY A 46 8.37 8.34 -5.47
C GLY A 46 7.59 7.71 -4.30
N ALA A 47 6.51 6.97 -4.58
CA ALA A 47 5.80 6.24 -3.54
C ALA A 47 6.71 5.17 -2.92
N LYS A 48 6.75 5.13 -1.59
CA LYS A 48 7.48 4.10 -0.83
C LYS A 48 6.67 2.81 -0.84
N ILE A 49 6.82 2.04 -1.91
CA ILE A 49 6.13 0.77 -2.12
C ILE A 49 7.12 -0.36 -1.89
N ASN A 50 6.69 -1.41 -1.21
CA ASN A 50 7.38 -2.69 -1.22
C ASN A 50 6.69 -3.62 -2.22
N PRO A 51 7.24 -3.85 -3.43
CA PRO A 51 6.55 -4.64 -4.44
C PRO A 51 6.20 -6.07 -4.01
N LYS A 52 6.95 -6.65 -3.07
CA LYS A 52 6.70 -7.99 -2.53
C LYS A 52 5.46 -8.04 -1.64
N ASP A 53 5.06 -6.92 -1.07
CA ASP A 53 3.88 -6.81 -0.22
C ASP A 53 2.65 -6.30 -0.98
N VAL A 54 2.79 -5.89 -2.25
CA VAL A 54 1.67 -5.39 -3.05
C VAL A 54 0.69 -6.53 -3.32
N VAL A 55 -0.54 -6.35 -2.85
CA VAL A 55 -1.66 -7.25 -3.07
C VAL A 55 -2.33 -6.91 -4.40
N PHE A 56 -2.60 -5.62 -4.64
CA PHE A 56 -3.07 -5.14 -5.93
C PHE A 56 -2.80 -3.64 -6.12
N THR A 57 -2.80 -3.23 -7.38
CA THR A 57 -2.98 -1.85 -7.82
C THR A 57 -4.35 -1.66 -8.48
N ALA A 58 -4.90 -0.46 -8.38
CA ALA A 58 -6.18 -0.10 -8.97
C ALA A 58 -6.19 1.37 -9.39
N LYS A 59 -7.09 1.71 -10.30
CA LYS A 59 -7.28 3.10 -10.75
C LYS A 59 -8.76 3.41 -10.69
N ASP A 60 -9.12 4.43 -9.93
CA ASP A 60 -10.52 4.87 -9.89
C ASP A 60 -10.95 5.57 -11.18
N LYS A 61 -12.26 5.78 -11.35
CA LYS A 61 -12.83 6.47 -12.50
C LYS A 61 -12.39 7.93 -12.64
N ASN A 62 -11.87 8.53 -11.58
CA ASN A 62 -11.30 9.88 -11.59
C ASN A 62 -9.82 9.88 -11.98
N GLY A 63 -9.24 8.71 -12.28
CA GLY A 63 -7.86 8.55 -12.71
C GLY A 63 -6.83 8.45 -11.58
N GLN A 64 -7.26 8.47 -10.32
CA GLN A 64 -6.37 8.28 -9.17
C GLN A 64 -5.91 6.82 -9.14
N VAL A 65 -4.59 6.63 -9.09
CA VAL A 65 -3.99 5.31 -8.90
C VAL A 65 -3.78 5.07 -7.41
N VAL A 66 -4.17 3.90 -6.94
CA VAL A 66 -4.03 3.45 -5.55
C VAL A 66 -3.45 2.05 -5.50
N TRP A 67 -2.88 1.66 -4.36
CA TRP A 67 -2.42 0.30 -4.14
C TRP A 67 -2.72 -0.17 -2.73
N LEU A 68 -2.89 -1.48 -2.60
CA LEU A 68 -3.00 -2.18 -1.33
C LEU A 68 -1.77 -3.05 -1.12
N GLU A 69 -1.20 -2.99 0.08
CA GLU A 69 -0.18 -3.93 0.54
C GLU A 69 -0.76 -4.85 1.63
N ASN A 70 -0.08 -5.96 1.91
CA ASN A 70 -0.40 -6.85 3.05
C ASN A 70 -0.57 -6.02 4.33
N GLY A 71 0.38 -5.13 4.61
CA GLY A 71 0.31 -4.20 5.72
C GLY A 71 0.47 -4.87 7.09
N ASP A 72 -0.14 -4.26 8.09
CA ASP A 72 -0.06 -4.69 9.50
C ASP A 72 -1.38 -4.41 10.22
N ALA A 73 -1.39 -4.57 11.55
CA ALA A 73 -2.56 -4.33 12.39
C ALA A 73 -3.19 -2.93 12.26
N THR A 74 -2.47 -1.94 11.73
CA THR A 74 -2.88 -0.53 11.65
C THR A 74 -3.15 -0.03 10.24
N LYS A 75 -2.72 -0.76 9.19
CA LYS A 75 -2.85 -0.34 7.79
C LYS A 75 -2.79 -1.53 6.82
N GLY A 76 -3.36 -1.37 5.63
CA GLY A 76 -3.30 -2.37 4.55
C GLY A 76 -4.29 -3.51 4.75
N LEU A 77 -4.07 -4.63 4.05
CA LEU A 77 -5.00 -5.76 4.03
C LEU A 77 -5.25 -6.36 5.42
N GLU A 78 -4.21 -6.51 6.23
CA GLU A 78 -4.33 -7.05 7.60
C GLU A 78 -5.21 -6.18 8.50
N HIS A 79 -5.17 -4.86 8.32
CA HIS A 79 -6.10 -3.95 9.01
C HIS A 79 -7.52 -4.06 8.45
N ILE A 80 -7.69 -4.16 7.13
CA ILE A 80 -9.00 -4.32 6.48
C ILE A 80 -9.69 -5.62 6.92
N LYS A 81 -8.94 -6.71 7.09
CA LYS A 81 -9.47 -7.99 7.58
C LYS A 81 -10.08 -7.91 8.98
N LYS A 82 -9.68 -6.93 9.81
CA LYS A 82 -10.36 -6.69 11.10
C LYS A 82 -11.83 -6.29 10.93
N HIS A 83 -12.19 -5.79 9.75
CA HIS A 83 -13.56 -5.49 9.34
C HIS A 83 -14.22 -6.62 8.55
N ALA A 84 -13.62 -7.82 8.44
CA ALA A 84 -14.17 -8.93 7.67
C ALA A 84 -15.62 -9.28 8.06
N ASN A 85 -15.94 -9.23 9.36
CA ASN A 85 -17.30 -9.43 9.84
C ASN A 85 -18.28 -8.37 9.31
N ASP A 86 -17.85 -7.11 9.14
CA ASP A 86 -18.68 -6.07 8.55
C ASP A 86 -18.95 -6.36 7.06
N PHE A 87 -17.94 -6.84 6.33
CA PHE A 87 -18.08 -7.24 4.91
C PHE A 87 -19.09 -8.37 4.74
N VAL A 88 -19.06 -9.37 5.62
CA VAL A 88 -20.02 -10.48 5.63
C VAL A 88 -21.41 -9.96 6.03
N ALA A 89 -21.52 -9.27 7.16
CA ALA A 89 -22.81 -8.88 7.74
C ALA A 89 -23.55 -7.84 6.88
N LYS A 90 -22.86 -6.83 6.37
CA LYS A 90 -23.50 -5.72 5.62
C LYS A 90 -23.66 -6.04 4.14
N HIS A 91 -22.63 -6.65 3.55
CA HIS A 91 -22.55 -6.76 2.10
C HIS A 91 -22.46 -8.20 1.59
N ASN A 92 -22.51 -9.21 2.46
CA ASN A 92 -22.41 -10.64 2.13
C ASN A 92 -21.15 -10.99 1.33
N ILE A 93 -20.01 -10.39 1.71
CA ILE A 93 -18.71 -10.62 1.09
C ILE A 93 -17.87 -11.45 2.06
N LYS A 94 -17.51 -12.66 1.62
CA LYS A 94 -16.62 -13.55 2.38
C LYS A 94 -15.16 -13.15 2.20
N GLU A 95 -14.32 -13.51 3.16
CA GLU A 95 -12.90 -13.14 3.18
C GLU A 95 -12.15 -13.62 1.93
N GLU A 96 -12.46 -14.81 1.41
CA GLU A 96 -11.81 -15.34 0.19
C GLU A 96 -12.04 -14.48 -1.06
N HIS A 97 -13.10 -13.67 -1.07
CA HIS A 97 -13.43 -12.78 -2.18
C HIS A 97 -13.09 -11.31 -1.90
N LEU A 98 -12.62 -11.00 -0.69
CA LEU A 98 -12.42 -9.64 -0.21
C LEU A 98 -11.48 -8.86 -1.15
N VAL A 99 -10.28 -9.38 -1.42
CA VAL A 99 -9.26 -8.68 -2.23
C VAL A 99 -9.78 -8.36 -3.63
N CYS A 100 -10.35 -9.36 -4.32
CA CYS A 100 -10.91 -9.17 -5.66
C CYS A 100 -12.06 -8.16 -5.63
N HIS A 101 -12.92 -8.22 -4.62
CA HIS A 101 -14.05 -7.30 -4.45
C HIS A 101 -13.59 -5.86 -4.22
N LEU A 102 -12.61 -5.61 -3.34
CA LEU A 102 -12.08 -4.27 -3.08
C LEU A 102 -11.50 -3.65 -4.36
N LYS A 103 -10.76 -4.44 -5.14
CA LYS A 103 -10.22 -4.00 -6.44
C LYS A 103 -11.33 -3.58 -7.40
N ASN A 104 -12.42 -4.36 -7.48
CA ASN A 104 -13.56 -4.05 -8.34
C ASN A 104 -14.32 -2.80 -7.86
N VAL A 105 -14.50 -2.63 -6.54
CA VAL A 105 -15.11 -1.40 -6.00
C VAL A 105 -14.34 -0.15 -6.45
N ILE A 106 -13.01 -0.20 -6.45
CA ILE A 106 -12.20 0.94 -6.86
C ILE A 106 -12.26 1.17 -8.38
N ASN A 107 -12.10 0.11 -9.18
CA ASN A 107 -12.06 0.24 -10.65
C ASN A 107 -13.43 0.57 -11.26
N GLU A 108 -14.50 -0.01 -10.72
CA GLU A 108 -15.84 0.05 -11.32
C GLU A 108 -16.80 0.94 -10.55
N GLY A 109 -16.55 1.16 -9.25
CA GLY A 109 -17.37 2.03 -8.41
C GLY A 109 -17.27 3.50 -8.81
N ILE A 110 -18.23 4.29 -8.34
CA ILE A 110 -18.29 5.73 -8.52
C ILE A 110 -17.85 6.38 -7.21
N VAL A 111 -16.90 7.30 -7.28
CA VAL A 111 -16.54 8.15 -6.13
C VAL A 111 -17.66 9.16 -5.93
N VAL A 112 -18.42 8.99 -4.85
CA VAL A 112 -19.55 9.89 -4.50
C VAL A 112 -19.17 10.93 -3.45
N HIS A 113 -18.10 10.67 -2.71
CA HIS A 113 -17.54 11.61 -1.74
C HIS A 113 -16.01 11.51 -1.74
N SER A 114 -15.35 12.65 -1.54
CA SER A 114 -13.90 12.72 -1.37
C SER A 114 -13.56 13.93 -0.50
N GLN A 115 -12.88 13.70 0.62
CA GLN A 115 -12.47 14.76 1.54
C GLN A 115 -11.06 14.56 2.07
N GLU A 116 -10.34 15.66 2.30
CA GLU A 116 -9.11 15.60 3.09
C GLU A 116 -9.43 15.27 4.54
N LYS A 117 -8.66 14.37 5.13
CA LYS A 117 -8.73 14.04 6.56
C LYS A 117 -7.33 13.90 7.13
N PHE A 118 -7.22 14.17 8.43
CA PHE A 118 -6.02 13.80 9.16
C PHE A 118 -6.11 12.31 9.51
N LEU A 119 -5.09 11.57 9.08
CA LEU A 119 -4.89 10.19 9.46
C LEU A 119 -4.55 10.10 10.95
N SER A 120 -4.71 8.91 11.54
CA SER A 120 -4.40 8.65 12.95
C SER A 120 -2.96 9.00 13.36
N ASN A 121 -2.04 9.07 12.40
CA ASN A 121 -0.65 9.49 12.59
C ASN A 121 -0.41 11.00 12.41
N GLY A 122 -1.46 11.81 12.35
CA GLY A 122 -1.39 13.27 12.18
C GLY A 122 -1.05 13.75 10.77
N LYS A 123 -0.83 12.83 9.81
CA LYS A 123 -0.57 13.20 8.41
C LYS A 123 -1.86 13.47 7.68
N LYS A 124 -1.81 14.34 6.65
CA LYS A 124 -2.91 14.48 5.71
C LYS A 124 -3.10 13.18 4.92
N GLY A 125 -4.36 12.84 4.67
CA GLY A 125 -4.80 11.77 3.79
C GLY A 125 -6.13 12.15 3.15
N LEU A 126 -6.67 11.22 2.35
CA LEU A 126 -7.98 11.37 1.73
C LEU A 126 -8.91 10.27 2.24
N GLU A 127 -10.14 10.62 2.54
CA GLU A 127 -11.22 9.66 2.68
C GLU A 127 -12.09 9.74 1.44
N LYS A 128 -12.42 8.59 0.86
CA LYS A 128 -13.35 8.48 -0.28
C LYS A 128 -14.48 7.55 0.05
N ILE A 129 -15.67 7.84 -0.46
CA ILE A 129 -16.80 6.92 -0.45
C ILE A 129 -17.07 6.48 -1.89
N TYR A 130 -17.11 5.17 -2.09
CA TYR A 130 -17.44 4.52 -3.36
C TYR A 130 -18.85 3.96 -3.30
N LEU A 131 -19.64 4.23 -4.33
CA LEU A 131 -20.87 3.52 -4.63
C LEU A 131 -20.57 2.44 -5.68
N TYR A 132 -20.77 1.17 -5.32
CA TYR A 132 -20.56 0.03 -6.21
C TYR A 132 -21.71 -0.97 -6.05
N LYS A 133 -22.41 -1.27 -7.15
CA LYS A 133 -23.56 -2.19 -7.17
C LYS A 133 -24.61 -1.90 -6.09
N GLY A 134 -24.93 -0.61 -5.89
CA GLY A 134 -25.91 -0.15 -4.91
C GLY A 134 -25.43 -0.17 -3.45
N LYS A 135 -24.16 -0.51 -3.20
CA LYS A 135 -23.56 -0.59 -1.87
C LYS A 135 -22.47 0.45 -1.69
N TYR A 136 -22.36 1.01 -0.48
CA TYR A 136 -21.38 2.03 -0.15
C TYR A 136 -20.17 1.42 0.56
N TYR A 137 -19.00 1.94 0.22
CA TYR A 137 -17.72 1.55 0.78
C TYR A 137 -16.91 2.78 1.11
N THR A 138 -16.45 2.87 2.35
CA THR A 138 -15.52 3.92 2.76
C THR A 138 -14.11 3.41 2.56
N LEU A 139 -13.33 4.13 1.76
CA LEU A 139 -11.89 4.04 1.71
C LEU A 139 -11.35 5.03 2.75
N GLY A 140 -11.19 4.54 3.98
CA GLY A 140 -11.09 5.34 5.21
C GLY A 140 -9.79 6.13 5.38
N ALA A 141 -8.81 5.90 4.53
CA ALA A 141 -7.55 6.64 4.53
C ALA A 141 -6.70 6.22 3.33
N ILE A 142 -6.67 7.05 2.30
CA ILE A 142 -5.65 7.00 1.27
C ILE A 142 -4.52 7.90 1.76
N GLY A 143 -3.31 7.37 1.90
CA GLY A 143 -2.13 8.22 2.01
C GLY A 143 -2.08 9.16 0.80
N THR A 144 -1.53 10.36 0.91
CA THR A 144 -1.47 11.32 -0.22
C THR A 144 -0.79 10.75 -1.48
N ASN A 145 -0.03 9.66 -1.32
CA ASN A 145 0.62 8.93 -2.40
C ASN A 145 -0.28 7.91 -3.12
N GLY A 146 -1.45 7.53 -2.57
CA GLY A 146 -2.32 6.48 -3.10
C GLY A 146 -2.37 5.19 -2.26
N TYR A 147 -1.67 5.15 -1.12
CA TYR A 147 -1.62 3.95 -0.27
C TYR A 147 -2.95 3.72 0.44
N ILE A 148 -3.54 2.54 0.29
CA ILE A 148 -4.77 2.16 0.99
C ILE A 148 -4.43 1.73 2.42
N VAL A 149 -4.82 2.54 3.39
CA VAL A 149 -4.67 2.23 4.83
C VAL A 149 -5.83 1.37 5.32
N SER A 150 -7.07 1.74 4.97
CA SER A 150 -8.27 1.03 5.41
C SER A 150 -9.39 1.18 4.39
N MET A 151 -10.26 0.17 4.34
CA MET A 151 -11.47 0.15 3.53
C MET A 151 -12.50 -0.75 4.21
N TYR A 152 -13.74 -0.29 4.34
CA TYR A 152 -14.80 -1.05 5.00
C TYR A 152 -16.19 -0.69 4.44
N PRO A 153 -17.16 -1.61 4.54
CA PRO A 153 -18.52 -1.35 4.11
C PRO A 153 -19.22 -0.40 5.07
N ILE A 154 -20.04 0.50 4.52
CA ILE A 154 -20.95 1.34 5.31
C ILE A 154 -22.38 1.15 4.83
N ASP A 155 -23.33 1.37 5.74
CA ASP A 155 -24.74 1.46 5.38
C ASP A 155 -24.98 2.82 4.70
N GLY A 156 -25.91 2.85 3.75
CA GLY A 156 -26.13 3.94 2.78
C GLY A 156 -25.80 5.36 3.26
N GLY A 157 -25.02 6.08 2.45
CA GLY A 157 -24.40 7.37 2.78
C GLY A 157 -25.35 8.40 3.39
N LYS A 158 -24.94 8.97 4.53
CA LYS A 158 -25.50 10.21 5.06
C LYS A 158 -24.90 11.41 4.35
#